data_AF-A0A4Q1KQI2-F1
#
_entry.id   AF-A0A4Q1KQI2-F1
#
_cell.length_a   1.000
_cell.length_b   1.000
_cell.length_c   1.000
_cell.angle_alpha   90.00
_cell.angle_beta   90.00
_cell.angle_gamma   90.00
#
_symmetry.space_group_name_H-M   'P 1'
#
loop_
_entity.id
_entity.type
_entity.pdbx_description
1 polymer ?
#
loop_
_entity_poly.entity_id
_entity_poly.type
_entity_poly.pdbx_seq_one_letter_code
_entity_poly.pdbx_strand_id
1 'polypeptide(L)'
;MNNNDIFKKLRVALQLRDDQIVDILQLVDFRISKAELGAFFRNADHPNYMECGDQVLRNFLNGLVIHLRGTKENPKNPMEVIQSHKPTSPSTEKPKSKPIGDKKPVQKSTLRPTGKPTGKPGFKKKPEAKPEIVEKVKFNNGKKK
;
A
#
# COMPACT_ATOMS: atom_id res chain seq x y z
N MET A 1 3.62 15.99 26.02
CA MET A 1 4.12 15.21 24.87
C MET A 1 3.17 14.04 24.72
N ASN A 2 2.39 14.02 23.64
CA ASN A 2 1.41 12.97 23.36
C ASN A 2 2.00 11.93 22.38
N ASN A 3 1.32 10.81 22.16
CA ASN A 3 1.72 9.75 21.24
C ASN A 3 1.95 10.25 19.81
N ASN A 4 1.12 11.18 19.32
CA ASN A 4 1.30 11.82 18.02
C ASN A 4 2.66 12.55 17.95
N ASP A 5 3.08 13.24 19.02
CA ASP A 5 4.37 13.93 19.06
C ASP A 5 5.53 12.94 19.04
N ILE A 6 5.42 11.85 19.80
CA ILE A 6 6.42 10.78 19.83
C ILE A 6 6.55 10.18 18.43
N PHE A 7 5.43 9.82 17.81
CA PHE A 7 5.43 9.20 16.50
C PHE A 7 6.00 10.13 15.42
N LYS A 8 5.62 11.42 15.45
CA LYS A 8 6.16 12.45 14.56
C LYS A 8 7.67 12.62 14.74
N LYS A 9 8.16 12.66 15.98
CA LYS A 9 9.60 12.75 16.30
C LYS A 9 10.36 11.52 15.79
N LEU A 10 9.83 10.31 15.99
CA LEU A 10 10.46 9.08 15.51
C LEU A 10 10.55 9.03 13.98
N ARG A 11 9.48 9.44 13.29
CA ARG A 11 9.50 9.55 11.82
C ARG A 11 10.65 10.45 11.33
N VAL A 12 10.78 11.64 11.93
CA VAL A 12 11.80 12.62 11.53
C VAL A 12 13.20 12.15 11.93
N ALA A 13 13.38 11.64 13.15
CA ALA A 13 14.68 11.18 13.65
C ALA A 13 15.27 10.04 12.82
N LEU A 14 14.42 9.12 12.35
CA LEU A 14 14.81 7.97 11.52
C LEU A 14 14.66 8.24 10.01
N GLN A 15 14.31 9.48 9.62
CA GLN A 15 14.12 9.90 8.22
C GLN A 15 13.18 8.96 7.43
N LEU A 16 12.13 8.47 8.09
CA LEU A 16 11.18 7.53 7.50
C LEU A 16 10.17 8.26 6.61
N ARG A 17 9.92 7.69 5.43
CA ARG A 17 8.81 8.07 4.56
C ARG A 17 7.53 7.36 5.01
N ASP A 18 6.37 7.93 4.71
CA ASP A 18 5.08 7.36 5.10
C ASP A 18 4.91 5.93 4.53
N ASP A 19 5.38 5.68 3.31
CA ASP A 19 5.40 4.35 2.68
C ASP A 19 6.17 3.33 3.50
N GLN A 20 7.34 3.72 4.01
CA GLN A 20 8.18 2.86 4.83
C GLN A 20 7.54 2.58 6.18
N ILE A 21 6.83 3.55 6.76
CA ILE A 21 6.10 3.33 8.02
C ILE A 21 4.98 2.31 7.83
N VAL A 22 4.26 2.37 6.70
CA VAL A 22 3.25 1.36 6.37
C VAL A 22 3.90 -0.03 6.25
N ASP A 23 5.03 -0.14 5.56
CA ASP A 23 5.77 -1.41 5.43
C ASP A 23 6.26 -1.94 6.78
N ILE A 24 6.73 -1.06 7.68
CA ILE A 24 7.17 -1.42 9.03
C ILE A 24 6.02 -1.94 9.88
N LEU A 25 4.86 -1.28 9.84
CA LEU A 25 3.65 -1.73 10.55
C LEU A 25 3.14 -3.06 10.00
N GLN A 26 3.36 -3.31 8.71
CA GLN A 26 3.00 -4.56 8.09
C GLN A 26 3.76 -5.77 8.64
N LEU A 27 5.00 -5.57 9.12
CA LEU A 27 5.84 -6.64 9.70
C LEU A 27 5.25 -7.23 10.99
N VAL A 28 4.37 -6.48 11.66
CA VAL A 28 3.67 -6.91 12.89
C VAL A 28 2.18 -7.14 12.62
N ASP A 29 1.82 -7.41 11.37
CA ASP A 29 0.44 -7.63 10.91
C ASP A 29 -0.53 -6.47 11.18
N PHE A 30 0.01 -5.26 11.41
CA PHE A 30 -0.80 -4.07 11.59
C PHE A 30 -1.01 -3.36 10.25
N ARG A 31 -2.23 -3.50 9.71
CA ARG A 31 -2.62 -2.88 8.43
C ARG A 31 -3.08 -1.44 8.69
N ILE A 32 -2.42 -0.47 8.05
CA ILE A 32 -2.85 0.92 8.04
C ILE A 32 -2.70 1.51 6.64
N SER A 33 -3.63 2.38 6.24
CA SER A 33 -3.54 3.13 5.00
C SER A 33 -2.66 4.38 5.14
N LYS A 34 -2.10 4.86 4.03
CA LYS A 34 -1.36 6.14 4.01
C LYS A 34 -2.22 7.32 4.46
N ALA A 35 -3.53 7.28 4.19
CA ALA A 35 -4.46 8.33 4.56
C ALA A 35 -4.66 8.43 6.08
N GLU A 36 -4.81 7.29 6.75
CA GLU A 36 -4.91 7.19 8.22
C GLU A 36 -3.59 7.59 8.88
N LEU A 37 -2.46 7.12 8.34
CA LEU A 37 -1.14 7.51 8.84
C LEU A 37 -0.94 9.05 8.76
N GLY A 38 -1.37 9.66 7.64
CA GLY A 38 -1.37 11.11 7.49
C GLY A 38 -2.25 11.84 8.51
N ALA A 39 -3.32 11.20 9.01
CA ALA A 39 -4.19 11.78 10.02
C ALA A 39 -3.49 11.97 11.37
N PHE A 40 -2.61 11.04 11.76
CA PHE A 40 -1.83 11.14 13.01
C PHE A 40 -0.82 12.29 13.01
N PHE A 41 -0.33 12.70 11.84
CA PHE A 41 0.70 13.73 11.73
C PHE A 41 0.15 15.14 11.55
N ARG A 42 -1.16 15.30 11.40
CA ARG A 42 -1.83 16.60 11.31
C ARG A 42 -1.79 17.36 12.63
N ASN A 43 -2.13 18.64 12.57
CA ASN A 43 -2.33 19.47 13.75
C ASN A 43 -3.67 19.13 14.41
N ALA A 44 -3.78 19.31 15.72
CA ALA A 44 -4.99 18.96 16.49
C ALA A 44 -6.25 19.69 15.99
N ASP A 45 -6.11 20.90 15.45
CA ASP A 45 -7.23 21.70 14.93
C ASP A 45 -7.71 21.29 13.53
N HIS A 46 -7.04 20.33 12.89
CA HIS A 46 -7.38 19.91 11.53
C HIS A 46 -8.59 18.96 11.56
N PRO A 47 -9.60 19.09 10.67
CA PRO A 47 -10.82 18.26 10.69
C PRO A 47 -10.55 16.75 10.58
N ASN A 48 -9.53 16.38 9.81
CA ASN A 48 -9.07 14.99 9.66
C ASN A 48 -7.90 14.63 10.59
N TYR A 49 -7.73 15.32 11.72
CA TYR A 49 -6.80 14.93 12.76
C TYR A 49 -7.31 13.68 13.46
N MET A 50 -6.39 12.76 13.77
CA MET A 50 -6.70 11.58 14.55
C MET A 50 -5.64 11.42 15.64
N GLU A 51 -6.08 11.10 16.85
CA GLU A 51 -5.17 10.79 17.94
C GLU A 51 -4.52 9.42 17.73
N CYS A 52 -3.21 9.35 17.96
CA CYS A 52 -2.44 8.12 17.88
C CYS A 52 -2.61 7.34 19.18
N GLY A 53 -3.35 6.23 19.14
CA GLY A 53 -3.50 5.35 20.30
C GLY A 53 -2.21 4.61 20.65
N ASP A 54 -2.10 4.19 21.92
CA ASP A 54 -0.95 3.41 22.41
C ASP A 54 -0.73 2.12 21.63
N GLN A 55 -1.81 1.51 21.13
CA GLN A 55 -1.75 0.29 20.35
C GLN A 55 -0.97 0.49 19.03
N VAL A 56 -1.19 1.62 18.35
CA VAL A 56 -0.50 1.95 17.10
C VAL A 56 0.98 2.19 17.39
N LEU A 57 1.27 2.99 18.42
CA LEU A 57 2.65 3.31 18.78
C LEU A 57 3.43 2.07 19.23
N ARG A 58 2.82 1.18 20.04
CA ARG A 58 3.42 -0.10 20.45
C ARG A 58 3.74 -0.99 19.25
N ASN A 59 2.78 -1.15 18.34
CA ASN A 59 2.98 -1.95 17.13
C ASN A 59 4.08 -1.36 16.24
N PHE A 60 4.11 -0.04 16.08
CA PHE A 60 5.16 0.64 15.33
C PHE A 60 6.55 0.40 15.94
N LEU A 61 6.70 0.51 17.26
CA LEU A 61 7.97 0.27 17.95
C LEU A 61 8.42 -1.20 17.80
N ASN A 62 7.50 -2.16 17.91
CA ASN A 62 7.80 -3.57 17.65
C ASN A 62 8.22 -3.80 16.19
N GLY A 63 7.54 -3.16 15.24
CA GLY A 63 7.91 -3.20 13.83
C GLY A 63 9.30 -2.60 13.59
N LEU A 64 9.66 -1.51 14.27
CA LEU A 64 11.00 -0.91 14.18
C LEU A 64 12.10 -1.86 14.66
N VAL A 65 11.84 -2.65 15.71
CA VAL A 65 12.80 -3.66 16.18
C VAL A 65 13.06 -4.68 15.07
N ILE A 66 12.01 -5.20 14.43
CA ILE A 66 12.14 -6.17 13.33
C ILE A 66 12.82 -5.52 12.11
N HIS A 67 12.49 -4.28 11.77
CA HIS A 67 13.04 -3.57 10.62
C HIS A 67 14.54 -3.29 10.78
N LEU A 68 14.94 -2.77 11.95
CA LEU A 68 16.31 -2.32 12.20
C LEU A 68 17.23 -3.45 12.69
N ARG A 69 16.74 -4.34 13.54
CA ARG A 69 17.55 -5.42 14.16
C ARG A 69 17.33 -6.78 13.55
N GLY A 70 16.29 -6.95 12.72
CA GLY A 70 15.92 -8.25 12.16
C GLY A 70 15.13 -9.14 13.13
N THR A 71 14.70 -10.29 12.64
CA THR A 71 14.09 -11.34 13.48
C THR A 71 15.18 -12.10 14.24
N LYS A 72 14.78 -12.85 15.27
CA LYS A 72 15.71 -13.71 16.03
C LYS A 72 16.53 -14.64 15.12
N GLU A 73 15.90 -15.15 14.07
CA GLU A 73 16.52 -16.06 13.10
C GLU A 73 17.42 -15.34 12.07
N ASN A 74 17.23 -14.04 11.83
CA ASN A 74 18.00 -13.29 10.85
C ASN A 74 18.32 -11.87 11.36
N PRO A 75 19.39 -11.69 12.15
CA PRO A 75 19.77 -10.39 12.67
C PRO A 75 20.22 -9.44 11.55
N LYS A 76 19.90 -8.15 11.71
CA LYS A 76 20.30 -7.05 10.81
C LYS A 76 21.03 -5.97 11.60
N ASN A 77 21.97 -5.30 10.93
CA ASN A 77 22.66 -4.14 11.49
C ASN A 77 21.80 -2.89 11.32
N PRO A 78 21.45 -2.17 12.41
CA PRO A 78 20.56 -1.01 12.32
C PRO A 78 21.17 0.16 11.53
N MET A 79 22.49 0.28 11.51
CA MET A 79 23.21 1.36 10.83
C MET A 79 23.04 1.30 9.30
N GLU A 80 23.08 0.09 8.74
CA GLU A 80 22.93 -0.15 7.29
C GLU A 80 21.51 0.19 6.82
N VAL A 81 20.50 -0.22 7.62
CA VAL A 81 19.09 0.02 7.30
C VAL A 81 18.79 1.52 7.28
N ILE A 82 19.27 2.28 8.27
CA ILE A 82 19.04 3.73 8.33
C ILE A 82 19.72 4.46 7.16
N GLN A 83 20.91 4.03 6.75
CA GLN A 83 21.61 4.62 5.59
C GLN A 83 20.83 4.45 4.29
N SER A 84 20.15 3.31 4.11
CA SER A 84 19.35 3.03 2.90
C SER A 84 18.16 3.98 2.71
N HIS A 85 17.72 4.68 3.76
CA HIS A 85 16.60 5.60 3.69
C HIS A 85 17.01 7.03 3.31
N LYS A 86 18.31 7.37 3.33
CA LYS A 86 18.76 8.68 2.87
C LYS A 86 18.41 8.82 1.38
N PRO A 87 17.91 9.98 0.95
CA PRO A 87 17.58 10.22 -0.44
C PRO A 87 18.86 10.36 -1.26
N THR A 88 19.50 9.25 -1.57
CA THR A 88 20.40 9.15 -2.72
C THR A 88 19.53 9.00 -3.97
N SER A 89 19.79 9.87 -4.93
CA SER A 89 19.35 9.77 -6.32
C SER A 89 19.52 8.34 -6.86
N PRO A 90 18.64 7.88 -7.77
CA PRO A 90 18.52 6.47 -8.10
C PRO A 90 19.76 5.98 -8.86
N SER A 91 20.59 5.15 -8.20
CA SER A 91 21.41 4.18 -8.92
C SER A 91 20.77 2.80 -8.72
N THR A 92 20.15 2.33 -9.79
CA THR A 92 19.74 0.94 -9.96
C THR A 92 20.96 0.02 -9.83
N GLU A 93 21.10 -0.67 -8.70
CA GLU A 93 21.90 -1.89 -8.62
C GLU A 93 21.02 -3.05 -8.15
N LYS A 94 20.44 -3.73 -9.14
CA LYS A 94 20.01 -5.13 -9.02
C LYS A 94 21.27 -6.01 -8.97
N PRO A 95 21.41 -6.98 -8.05
CA PRO A 95 22.41 -8.01 -8.21
C PRO A 95 21.97 -8.97 -9.34
N LYS A 96 22.78 -9.02 -10.40
CA LYS A 96 22.69 -9.98 -11.50
C LYS A 96 23.28 -11.32 -11.05
N SER A 97 22.53 -12.41 -11.22
CA SER A 97 23.09 -13.75 -11.43
C SER A 97 22.48 -14.35 -12.70
N LYS A 98 23.34 -14.63 -13.69
CA LYS A 98 23.16 -15.49 -14.88
C LYS A 98 24.59 -15.91 -15.31
N PRO A 99 24.84 -17.13 -15.84
CA PRO A 99 24.54 -17.38 -17.26
C PRO A 99 24.25 -18.83 -17.74
N ILE A 100 23.68 -18.90 -18.97
CA ILE A 100 23.71 -19.97 -20.03
C ILE A 100 22.90 -21.27 -19.78
N GLY A 101 22.16 -21.90 -20.70
CA GLY A 101 21.83 -21.81 -22.14
C GLY A 101 21.01 -23.09 -22.47
N ASP A 102 19.95 -23.05 -23.29
CA ASP A 102 19.98 -23.59 -24.67
C ASP A 102 18.68 -23.27 -25.46
N LYS A 103 18.81 -23.17 -26.78
CA LYS A 103 17.84 -22.67 -27.79
C LYS A 103 17.07 -23.85 -28.43
N LYS A 104 15.80 -23.74 -28.90
CA LYS A 104 15.29 -23.37 -30.26
C LYS A 104 13.89 -24.08 -30.46
N PRO A 105 13.07 -23.90 -31.54
CA PRO A 105 12.59 -22.72 -32.28
C PRO A 105 11.07 -22.71 -32.69
N VAL A 106 10.49 -21.49 -32.84
CA VAL A 106 9.57 -20.94 -33.90
C VAL A 106 8.35 -21.71 -34.48
N GLN A 107 7.17 -21.02 -34.54
CA GLN A 107 6.23 -20.82 -35.69
C GLN A 107 5.04 -19.93 -35.22
N LYS A 108 4.78 -18.68 -35.65
CA LYS A 108 4.46 -18.00 -36.94
C LYS A 108 2.99 -18.13 -37.41
N SER A 109 2.19 -17.05 -37.25
CA SER A 109 1.30 -16.50 -38.29
C SER A 109 0.62 -15.17 -37.82
N THR A 110 0.97 -13.97 -38.32
CA THR A 110 0.34 -13.17 -39.44
C THR A 110 -1.15 -12.81 -39.20
N LEU A 111 -1.72 -11.59 -39.34
CA LEU A 111 -1.45 -10.33 -40.07
C LEU A 111 -2.18 -9.11 -39.40
N ARG A 112 -1.67 -7.89 -39.64
CA ARG A 112 -2.35 -6.58 -39.49
C ARG A 112 -2.98 -6.15 -40.83
N PRO A 113 -3.98 -5.23 -40.82
CA PRO A 113 -3.78 -3.90 -41.44
C PRO A 113 -4.44 -2.76 -40.62
N THR A 114 -3.73 -1.71 -40.22
CA THR A 114 -3.71 -0.34 -40.81
C THR A 114 -5.08 0.32 -41.09
N GLY A 115 -5.36 1.42 -40.39
CA GLY A 115 -6.40 2.38 -40.78
C GLY A 115 -6.76 3.37 -39.66
N LYS A 116 -6.21 4.59 -39.73
CA LYS A 116 -6.71 5.79 -39.02
C LYS A 116 -7.49 6.60 -40.06
N PRO A 117 -8.68 7.12 -39.73
CA PRO A 117 -8.81 8.57 -39.80
C PRO A 117 -9.62 9.17 -38.65
N THR A 118 -9.36 10.45 -38.48
CA THR A 118 -9.88 11.45 -37.55
C THR A 118 -11.38 11.75 -37.73
N GLY A 119 -12.09 12.04 -36.64
CA GLY A 119 -13.37 12.77 -36.69
C GLY A 119 -14.29 12.54 -35.47
N LYS A 120 -14.29 13.47 -34.51
CA LYS A 120 -15.47 13.76 -33.65
C LYS A 120 -16.29 14.84 -34.39
N PRO A 121 -17.63 14.81 -34.38
CA PRO A 121 -18.47 15.23 -33.23
C PRO A 121 -19.65 14.25 -33.03
N GLY A 122 -20.51 14.20 -32.01
CA GLY A 122 -20.91 15.08 -30.92
C GLY A 122 -22.40 14.80 -30.65
N PHE A 123 -22.79 14.81 -29.37
CA PHE A 123 -24.15 15.05 -28.85
C PHE A 123 -25.18 13.90 -28.61
N LYS A 124 -25.52 13.82 -27.31
CA LYS A 124 -26.83 13.65 -26.65
C LYS A 124 -27.41 12.24 -26.43
N LYS A 125 -27.24 11.78 -25.18
CA LYS A 125 -28.10 10.81 -24.50
C LYS A 125 -29.18 11.57 -23.71
N LYS A 126 -30.46 11.23 -23.87
CA LYS A 126 -31.59 11.59 -22.98
C LYS A 126 -32.45 10.32 -22.71
N PRO A 127 -33.24 10.28 -21.62
CA PRO A 127 -33.35 9.11 -20.73
C PRO A 127 -34.77 8.52 -20.62
N GLU A 128 -34.89 7.29 -20.12
CA GLU A 128 -36.09 6.63 -19.57
C GLU A 128 -35.64 5.27 -18.99
N ALA A 129 -36.13 4.65 -17.92
CA ALA A 129 -36.91 5.01 -16.73
C ALA A 129 -36.60 3.88 -15.70
N LYS A 130 -36.62 4.15 -14.39
CA LYS A 130 -36.47 3.11 -13.35
C LYS A 130 -37.78 2.32 -13.21
N PRO A 131 -37.70 1.05 -12.80
CA PRO A 131 -38.46 0.68 -11.60
C PRO A 131 -37.60 -0.02 -10.53
N GLU A 132 -37.87 0.34 -9.26
CA GLU A 132 -37.36 -0.32 -8.06
C GLU A 132 -37.85 -1.77 -7.98
N ILE A 133 -36.96 -2.69 -7.59
CA ILE A 133 -37.34 -4.03 -7.11
C ILE A 133 -36.59 -4.28 -5.80
N VAL A 134 -37.21 -3.87 -4.69
CA VAL A 134 -36.92 -4.38 -3.36
C VAL A 134 -37.86 -5.55 -3.14
N GLU A 135 -37.35 -6.78 -3.28
CA GLU A 135 -38.11 -7.97 -2.91
C GLU A 135 -37.49 -8.65 -1.69
N LYS A 136 -38.33 -8.75 -0.66
CA LYS A 136 -38.07 -9.24 0.69
C LYS A 136 -37.90 -10.75 0.66
N VAL A 137 -36.72 -11.24 1.01
CA VAL A 137 -36.49 -12.69 1.21
C VAL A 137 -37.14 -13.11 2.53
N LYS A 138 -38.29 -13.80 2.46
CA LYS A 138 -38.89 -14.54 3.59
C LYS A 138 -38.35 -15.97 3.58
N PHE A 139 -37.70 -16.39 4.67
CA PHE A 139 -37.39 -17.79 4.94
C PHE A 139 -38.48 -18.39 5.82
N ASN A 140 -39.08 -19.50 5.40
CA ASN A 140 -39.88 -20.38 6.27
C ASN A 140 -39.88 -21.80 5.70
N ASN A 141 -39.15 -22.73 6.32
CA ASN A 141 -39.42 -24.17 6.27
C ASN A 141 -38.50 -24.87 7.30
N GLY A 142 -38.92 -25.65 8.28
CA GLY A 142 -40.21 -26.16 8.74
C GLY A 142 -39.90 -27.03 9.96
N LYS A 143 -40.67 -26.91 11.05
CA LYS A 143 -40.53 -27.78 12.23
C LYS A 143 -40.81 -29.23 11.83
N LYS A 144 -39.88 -30.15 12.08
CA LYS A 144 -40.16 -31.58 12.21
C LYS A 144 -40.50 -31.89 13.67
N LYS A 145 -41.79 -32.12 13.94
CA LYS A 145 -42.37 -33.19 14.77
C LYS A 145 -43.77 -32.77 15.20
#